data_AF-A0A412AUT7-F1
#
_entry.id   AF-A0A412AUT7-F1
#
_cell.length_a   1.000
_cell.length_b   1.000
_cell.length_c   1.000
_cell.angle_alpha   90.00
_cell.angle_beta   90.00
_cell.angle_gamma   90.00
#
_symmetry.space_group_name_H-M   'P 1'
#
loop_
_entity.id
_entity.type
_entity.pdbx_description
1 polymer ?
#
loop_
_entity_poly.entity_id
_entity_poly.type
_entity_poly.pdbx_seq_one_letter_code
_entity_poly.pdbx_strand_id
1 'polypeptide(L)'
;MTYEYAVYFKLLLLCGYKEELQQYIDNALIEQDPLTEIVLELSTTCTNASKALSVLNKYLLQANDSDIDYDKAVFNLIMLFLKRKYNDDSISMKTIADLMYQLAVYTERYFNEPWQTMYYMGECFDAAEGGYLDQEDYQRKFEAFINNQVCFCDYSIPPKG
;
A
#
# COMPACT_ATOMS: atom_id res chain seq x y z
N MET A 1 -6.47 17.19 -4.00
CA MET A 1 -6.17 15.75 -3.87
C MET A 1 -6.43 15.06 -5.21
N THR A 2 -5.59 14.10 -5.64
CA THR A 2 -5.83 13.32 -6.87
C THR A 2 -6.57 12.01 -6.55
N TYR A 3 -7.04 11.30 -7.59
CA TYR A 3 -7.70 9.99 -7.41
C TYR A 3 -6.74 8.93 -6.86
N GLU A 4 -5.47 8.95 -7.26
CA GLU A 4 -4.44 8.03 -6.75
C GLU A 4 -4.21 8.20 -5.25
N TYR A 5 -4.17 9.45 -4.76
CA TYR A 5 -4.13 9.73 -3.33
C TYR A 5 -5.38 9.22 -2.61
N ALA A 6 -6.56 9.38 -3.22
CA ALA A 6 -7.80 8.87 -2.64
C ALA A 6 -7.82 7.33 -2.56
N VAL A 7 -7.30 6.63 -3.59
CA VAL A 7 -7.10 5.17 -3.55
C VAL A 7 -6.11 4.80 -2.45
N TYR A 8 -4.95 5.45 -2.39
CA TYR A 8 -3.93 5.23 -1.37
C TYR A 8 -4.52 5.34 0.05
N PHE A 9 -5.24 6.42 0.36
CA PHE A 9 -5.87 6.58 1.67
C PHE A 9 -6.98 5.57 1.94
N LYS A 10 -7.76 5.18 0.92
CA LYS A 10 -8.75 4.10 1.05
C LYS A 10 -8.07 2.80 1.48
N LEU A 11 -6.98 2.42 0.81
CA LEU A 11 -6.21 1.21 1.15
C LEU A 11 -5.67 1.26 2.57
N LEU A 12 -5.07 2.38 2.96
CA LEU A 12 -4.56 2.56 4.32
C LEU A 12 -5.65 2.46 5.39
N LEU A 13 -6.82 3.05 5.15
CA LEU A 13 -7.96 2.94 6.05
C LEU A 13 -8.47 1.50 6.18
N LEU A 14 -8.52 0.74 5.08
CA LEU A 14 -8.87 -0.68 5.11
C LEU A 14 -7.88 -1.51 5.92
N CYS A 15 -6.60 -1.13 5.91
CA CYS A 15 -5.54 -1.73 6.73
C CYS A 15 -5.42 -1.13 8.15
N GLY A 16 -6.29 -0.20 8.54
CA GLY A 16 -6.31 0.38 9.89
C GLY A 16 -5.36 1.56 10.15
N TYR A 17 -4.73 2.12 9.12
CA TYR A 17 -3.78 3.24 9.20
C TYR A 17 -4.45 4.59 8.98
N LYS A 18 -5.42 4.94 9.85
CA LYS A 18 -6.17 6.20 9.73
C LYS A 18 -5.32 7.45 10.00
N GLU A 19 -4.28 7.30 10.80
CA GLU A 19 -3.39 8.39 11.23
C GLU A 19 -2.66 9.01 10.03
N GLU A 20 -2.36 8.19 9.01
CA GLU A 20 -1.72 8.64 7.77
C GLU A 20 -2.60 9.61 6.97
N LEU A 21 -3.90 9.31 6.87
CA LEU A 21 -4.87 10.21 6.26
C LEU A 21 -5.02 11.49 7.09
N GLN A 22 -5.08 11.37 8.42
CA GLN A 22 -5.17 12.54 9.30
C GLN A 22 -3.98 13.48 9.07
N GLN A 23 -2.76 12.96 9.03
CA GLN A 23 -1.56 13.76 8.82
C GLN A 23 -1.59 14.49 7.47
N TYR A 24 -2.03 13.82 6.39
CA TYR A 24 -2.19 14.47 5.09
C TYR A 24 -3.20 15.61 5.13
N ILE A 25 -4.36 15.39 5.78
CA ILE A 25 -5.39 16.43 5.92
C ILE A 25 -4.82 17.63 6.67
N ASP A 26 -4.15 17.40 7.80
CA ASP A 26 -3.58 18.48 8.62
C ASP A 26 -2.58 19.31 7.82
N ASN A 27 -1.71 18.66 7.03
CA ASN A 27 -0.76 19.34 6.14
C ASN A 27 -1.50 20.11 5.03
N ALA A 28 -2.50 19.50 4.39
CA ALA A 28 -3.24 20.14 3.32
C ALA A 28 -3.98 21.40 3.79
N LEU A 29 -4.53 21.39 5.02
CA LEU A 29 -5.18 22.55 5.64
C LEU A 29 -4.22 23.74 5.86
N ILE A 30 -2.92 23.47 6.00
CA ILE A 30 -1.88 24.49 6.17
C ILE A 30 -1.36 24.99 4.81
N GLU A 31 -1.17 24.06 3.86
CA GLU A 31 -0.39 24.31 2.64
C GLU A 31 -1.24 24.65 1.41
N GLN A 32 -2.51 24.21 1.34
CA GLN A 32 -3.35 24.36 0.14
C GLN A 32 -4.35 25.51 0.29
N ASP A 33 -4.27 26.50 -0.61
CA ASP A 33 -5.27 27.57 -0.77
C ASP A 33 -5.55 27.81 -2.27
N PRO A 34 -6.77 27.56 -2.79
CA PRO A 34 -7.97 27.09 -2.07
C PRO A 34 -7.96 25.57 -1.80
N LEU A 35 -8.60 25.16 -0.70
CA LEU A 35 -8.83 23.75 -0.38
C LEU A 35 -9.82 23.10 -1.33
N THR A 36 -9.52 21.88 -1.78
CA THR A 36 -10.48 21.07 -2.54
C THR A 36 -11.65 20.62 -1.66
N GLU A 37 -12.87 20.57 -2.19
CA GLU A 37 -14.09 20.17 -1.45
C GLU A 37 -13.93 18.82 -0.73
N ILE A 38 -13.27 17.86 -1.38
CA ILE A 38 -13.03 16.54 -0.80
C ILE A 38 -12.14 16.58 0.45
N VAL A 39 -11.12 17.45 0.48
CA VAL A 39 -10.25 17.61 1.66
C VAL A 39 -11.02 18.26 2.81
N LEU A 40 -11.90 19.22 2.50
CA LEU A 40 -12.80 19.82 3.48
C LEU A 40 -13.79 18.80 4.06
N GLU A 41 -14.39 17.95 3.23
CA GLU A 41 -15.30 16.90 3.72
C GLU A 41 -14.55 15.87 4.57
N LEU A 42 -13.35 15.47 4.15
CA LEU A 42 -12.50 14.55 4.92
C LEU A 42 -12.07 15.14 6.27
N SER A 43 -11.74 16.44 6.35
CA SER A 43 -11.32 17.07 7.61
C SER A 43 -12.42 17.06 8.69
N THR A 44 -13.69 16.99 8.28
CA THR A 44 -14.83 16.88 9.21
C THR A 44 -15.21 15.45 9.56
N THR A 45 -14.72 14.45 8.81
CA THR A 45 -15.16 13.05 8.91
C THR A 45 -14.06 12.06 9.26
N CYS A 46 -12.78 12.43 9.15
CA CYS A 46 -11.60 11.58 9.35
C CYS A 46 -11.51 10.92 10.73
N THR A 47 -12.15 11.50 11.76
CA THR A 47 -12.27 10.88 13.09
C THR A 47 -13.04 9.56 13.09
N ASN A 48 -13.80 9.27 12.03
CA ASN A 48 -14.53 8.02 11.81
C ASN A 48 -14.11 7.37 10.49
N ALA A 49 -13.36 6.26 10.58
CA ALA A 49 -12.83 5.54 9.41
C ALA A 49 -13.92 5.11 8.41
N SER A 50 -15.08 4.64 8.87
CA SER A 50 -16.18 4.24 7.99
C SER A 50 -16.78 5.42 7.22
N LYS A 51 -16.88 6.60 7.87
CA LYS A 51 -17.32 7.82 7.19
C LYS A 51 -16.28 8.31 6.19
N ALA A 52 -15.01 8.34 6.56
CA ALA A 52 -13.91 8.71 5.66
C ALA A 52 -13.86 7.79 4.43
N LEU A 53 -14.01 6.46 4.62
CA LEU A 53 -14.13 5.49 3.52
C LEU A 53 -15.33 5.79 2.62
N SER A 54 -16.49 6.16 3.19
CA SER A 54 -17.68 6.52 2.40
C SER A 54 -17.42 7.75 1.53
N VAL A 55 -16.76 8.77 2.09
CA VAL A 55 -16.38 10.00 1.38
C VAL A 55 -15.42 9.68 0.23
N LEU A 56 -14.35 8.92 0.51
CA LEU A 56 -13.39 8.50 -0.52
C LEU A 56 -14.05 7.67 -1.62
N ASN A 57 -14.91 6.71 -1.28
CA ASN A 57 -15.61 5.89 -2.27
C ASN A 57 -16.52 6.75 -3.17
N LYS A 58 -17.26 7.72 -2.62
CA LYS A 58 -18.08 8.64 -3.42
C LYS A 58 -17.24 9.48 -4.37
N TYR A 59 -16.06 9.91 -3.92
CA TYR A 59 -15.13 10.65 -4.77
C TYR A 59 -14.57 9.79 -5.90
N LEU A 60 -14.15 8.56 -5.59
CA LEU A 60 -13.61 7.61 -6.58
C LEU A 60 -14.65 7.19 -7.63
N LEU A 61 -15.94 7.16 -7.29
CA LEU A 61 -17.02 6.90 -8.26
C LEU A 61 -17.14 7.96 -9.36
N GLN A 62 -16.47 9.11 -9.23
CA GLN A 62 -16.47 10.18 -10.23
C GLN A 62 -15.42 9.96 -11.32
N ALA A 63 -14.49 9.02 -11.13
CA ALA A 63 -13.47 8.64 -12.10
C ALA A 63 -13.82 7.30 -12.77
N ASN A 64 -13.37 7.09 -14.00
CA ASN A 64 -13.28 5.74 -14.51
C ASN A 64 -12.07 5.05 -13.88
N ASP A 65 -12.26 3.80 -13.48
CA ASP A 65 -11.20 3.00 -12.86
C ASP A 65 -9.96 2.83 -13.76
N SER A 66 -10.14 2.83 -15.09
CA SER A 66 -9.04 2.80 -16.07
C SER A 66 -8.17 4.05 -16.11
N ASP A 67 -8.67 5.17 -15.56
CA ASP A 67 -7.97 6.45 -15.61
C ASP A 67 -7.05 6.66 -14.39
N ILE A 68 -7.10 5.74 -13.41
CA ILE A 68 -6.31 5.79 -12.19
C ILE A 68 -5.05 4.94 -12.38
N ASP A 69 -3.87 5.53 -12.15
CA ASP A 69 -2.59 4.83 -12.26
C ASP A 69 -2.27 4.01 -10.99
N TYR A 70 -2.83 2.80 -10.94
CA TYR A 70 -2.59 1.88 -9.82
C TYR A 70 -1.15 1.37 -9.77
N ASP A 71 -0.61 0.94 -10.91
CA ASP A 71 0.62 0.13 -10.96
C ASP A 71 1.89 0.96 -10.79
N LYS A 72 1.80 2.28 -10.97
CA LYS A 72 2.93 3.18 -10.74
C LYS A 72 2.63 4.21 -9.67
N ALA A 73 1.59 5.03 -9.81
CA ALA A 73 1.38 6.14 -8.88
C ALA A 73 0.88 5.66 -7.49
N VAL A 74 -0.18 4.86 -7.43
CA VAL A 74 -0.68 4.30 -6.17
C VAL A 74 0.35 3.37 -5.55
N PHE A 75 0.96 2.49 -6.35
CA PHE A 75 2.01 1.59 -5.87
C PHE A 75 3.18 2.35 -5.24
N ASN A 76 3.68 3.42 -5.87
CA ASN A 76 4.78 4.22 -5.29
C ASN A 76 4.40 4.85 -3.94
N LEU A 77 3.17 5.36 -3.78
CA LEU A 77 2.70 5.88 -2.49
C LEU A 77 2.69 4.79 -1.42
N ILE A 78 2.22 3.59 -1.78
CA ILE A 78 2.22 2.43 -0.89
C ILE A 78 3.64 2.00 -0.51
N MET A 79 4.55 1.94 -1.47
CA MET A 79 5.94 1.52 -1.19
C MET A 79 6.69 2.52 -0.32
N LEU A 80 6.48 3.83 -0.51
CA LEU A 80 7.01 4.85 0.38
C LEU A 80 6.52 4.66 1.82
N PHE A 81 5.22 4.39 1.98
CA PHE A 81 4.62 4.08 3.28
C PHE A 81 5.22 2.82 3.91
N LEU A 82 5.26 1.71 3.17
CA LEU A 82 5.80 0.44 3.67
C LEU A 82 7.28 0.55 4.04
N LYS A 83 8.08 1.23 3.22
CA LYS A 83 9.49 1.48 3.48
C LYS A 83 9.69 2.27 4.77
N ARG A 84 8.90 3.32 4.99
CA ARG A 84 8.92 4.09 6.25
C ARG A 84 8.54 3.21 7.43
N LYS A 85 7.46 2.43 7.32
CA LYS A 85 7.03 1.50 8.37
C LYS A 85 8.10 0.45 8.72
N TYR A 86 8.81 -0.06 7.73
CA TYR A 86 9.87 -1.04 7.93
C TYR A 86 11.12 -0.42 8.57
N ASN A 87 11.61 0.70 8.04
CA ASN A 87 12.89 1.29 8.46
C ASN A 87 12.76 2.17 9.70
N ASP A 88 11.72 3.00 9.79
CA ASP A 88 11.62 4.03 10.82
C ASP A 88 10.83 3.53 12.04
N ASP A 89 9.69 2.86 11.80
CA ASP A 89 8.82 2.33 12.86
C ASP A 89 9.29 0.95 13.38
N SER A 90 10.37 0.39 12.79
CA SER A 90 10.97 -0.89 13.17
C SER A 90 9.98 -2.06 13.22
N ILE A 91 9.04 -2.09 12.28
CA ILE A 91 8.06 -3.17 12.14
C ILE A 91 8.73 -4.43 11.57
N SER A 92 8.34 -5.61 12.06
CA SER A 92 8.92 -6.88 11.61
C SER A 92 8.66 -7.16 10.12
N MET A 93 9.58 -7.89 9.48
CA MET A 93 9.44 -8.32 8.09
C MET A 93 8.14 -9.09 7.84
N LYS A 94 7.76 -10.00 8.75
CA LYS A 94 6.49 -10.74 8.67
C LYS A 94 5.30 -9.79 8.65
N THR A 95 5.25 -8.83 9.56
CA THR A 95 4.15 -7.86 9.63
C THR A 95 4.06 -7.01 8.37
N ILE A 96 5.20 -6.60 7.79
CA ILE A 96 5.21 -5.88 6.52
C ILE A 96 4.75 -6.79 5.37
N ALA A 97 5.18 -8.04 5.32
CA ALA A 97 4.75 -8.99 4.29
C ALA A 97 3.23 -9.28 4.37
N ASP A 98 2.68 -9.42 5.58
CA ASP A 98 1.23 -9.57 5.78
C ASP A 98 0.46 -8.32 5.35
N LEU A 99 1.02 -7.14 5.61
CA LEU A 99 0.44 -5.87 5.16
C LEU A 99 0.51 -5.72 3.63
N MET A 100 1.61 -6.13 3.00
CA MET A 100 1.73 -6.18 1.54
C MET A 100 0.63 -7.05 0.92
N TYR A 101 0.40 -8.23 1.48
CA TYR A 101 -0.69 -9.11 1.05
C TYR A 101 -2.05 -8.41 1.14
N GLN A 102 -2.39 -7.81 2.29
CA GLN A 102 -3.67 -7.11 2.48
C GLN A 102 -3.85 -5.98 1.48
N LEU A 103 -2.82 -5.16 1.28
CA LEU A 103 -2.85 -4.05 0.33
C LEU A 103 -3.09 -4.55 -1.10
N ALA A 104 -2.39 -5.61 -1.53
CA ALA A 104 -2.60 -6.20 -2.85
C ALA A 104 -4.03 -6.78 -3.02
N VAL A 105 -4.58 -7.41 -2.00
CA VAL A 105 -5.96 -7.91 -2.03
C VAL A 105 -6.95 -6.75 -2.15
N TYR A 106 -6.78 -5.70 -1.34
CA TYR A 106 -7.69 -4.55 -1.34
C TYR A 106 -7.58 -3.66 -2.58
N THR A 107 -6.50 -3.75 -3.35
CA THR A 107 -6.43 -3.08 -4.66
C THR A 107 -7.24 -3.81 -5.73
N GLU A 108 -7.60 -5.08 -5.51
CA GLU A 108 -8.22 -5.96 -6.52
C GLU A 108 -7.33 -6.16 -7.77
N ARG A 109 -6.04 -5.79 -7.69
CA ARG A 109 -5.04 -5.90 -8.78
C ARG A 109 -4.00 -6.98 -8.54
N TYR A 110 -4.14 -7.80 -7.50
CA TYR A 110 -3.14 -8.78 -7.05
C TYR A 110 -2.70 -9.86 -8.07
N PHE A 111 -3.32 -9.92 -9.25
CA PHE A 111 -2.87 -10.76 -10.36
C PHE A 111 -1.89 -10.09 -11.33
N ASN A 112 -1.67 -8.77 -11.20
CA ASN A 112 -0.77 -8.00 -12.06
C ASN A 112 0.41 -7.47 -11.25
N GLU A 113 1.58 -7.36 -11.88
CA GLU A 113 2.71 -6.67 -11.27
C GLU A 113 2.47 -5.16 -11.20
N PRO A 114 2.95 -4.48 -10.15
CA PRO A 114 3.79 -5.00 -9.06
C PRO A 114 3.02 -5.60 -7.85
N TRP A 115 1.68 -5.57 -7.89
CA TRP A 115 0.82 -6.03 -6.79
C TRP A 115 0.89 -7.53 -6.55
N GLN A 116 1.14 -8.32 -7.60
CA GLN A 116 1.33 -9.76 -7.50
C GLN A 116 2.53 -10.11 -6.62
N THR A 117 3.65 -9.39 -6.75
CA THR A 117 4.79 -9.56 -5.83
C THR A 117 4.39 -9.32 -4.37
N MET A 118 3.63 -8.25 -4.08
CA MET A 118 3.13 -7.98 -2.72
C MET A 118 2.22 -9.09 -2.19
N TYR A 119 1.37 -9.65 -3.04
CA TYR A 119 0.45 -10.72 -2.70
C TYR A 119 1.18 -11.99 -2.22
N TYR A 120 2.26 -12.39 -2.88
CA TYR A 120 3.00 -13.61 -2.53
C TYR A 120 4.05 -13.43 -1.43
N MET A 121 4.32 -12.20 -0.98
CA MET A 121 5.41 -11.92 -0.04
C MET A 121 5.26 -12.67 1.29
N GLY A 122 4.02 -12.77 1.81
CA GLY A 122 3.71 -13.48 3.04
C GLY A 122 3.88 -15.00 2.91
N GLU A 123 3.43 -15.59 1.81
CA GLU A 123 3.61 -17.03 1.54
C GLU A 123 5.09 -17.38 1.38
N CYS A 124 5.85 -16.51 0.72
CA CYS A 124 7.30 -16.66 0.56
C CYS A 124 8.04 -16.54 1.90
N PHE A 125 7.58 -15.65 2.79
CA PHE A 125 8.09 -15.57 4.17
C PHE A 125 7.90 -16.92 4.89
N ASP A 126 6.66 -17.43 4.89
CA ASP A 126 6.31 -18.66 5.61
C ASP A 126 7.06 -19.88 5.03
N ALA A 127 7.28 -19.90 3.71
CA ALA A 127 8.08 -20.94 3.06
C ALA A 127 9.57 -20.86 3.42
N ALA A 128 10.14 -19.66 3.57
CA ALA A 128 11.53 -19.47 4.00
C ALA A 128 11.72 -19.90 5.46
N GLU A 129 10.84 -19.49 6.37
CA GLU A 129 10.87 -19.93 7.78
C GLU A 129 10.68 -21.44 7.92
N GLY A 130 9.91 -22.06 7.01
CA GLY A 130 9.74 -23.50 6.93
C GLY A 130 10.92 -24.27 6.31
N GLY A 131 11.96 -23.58 5.83
CA GLY A 131 13.12 -24.18 5.16
C GLY A 131 12.87 -24.67 3.73
N TYR A 132 11.74 -24.26 3.12
CA TYR A 132 11.41 -24.58 1.72
C TYR A 132 11.96 -23.57 0.72
N LEU A 133 12.34 -22.38 1.19
CA LEU A 133 13.07 -21.37 0.45
C LEU A 133 14.32 -21.00 1.25
N ASP A 134 15.35 -20.55 0.55
CA ASP A 134 16.55 -20.02 1.18
C ASP A 134 16.21 -18.70 1.90
N GLN A 135 16.48 -18.66 3.21
CA GLN A 135 16.09 -17.54 4.07
C GLN A 135 16.89 -16.27 3.77
N GLU A 136 18.19 -16.40 3.48
CA GLU A 136 19.07 -15.28 3.16
C GLU A 136 18.67 -14.66 1.80
N ASP A 137 18.36 -15.50 0.81
CA ASP A 137 17.88 -15.06 -0.49
C ASP A 137 16.51 -14.38 -0.39
N TYR A 138 15.58 -14.94 0.40
CA TYR A 138 14.29 -14.30 0.67
C TYR A 138 14.46 -12.92 1.32
N GLN A 139 15.26 -12.84 2.39
CA GLN A 139 15.52 -11.59 3.09
C GLN A 139 16.10 -10.53 2.13
N ARG A 140 17.12 -10.91 1.35
CA ARG A 140 17.74 -10.02 0.36
C ARG A 140 16.73 -9.52 -0.68
N LYS A 141 15.82 -10.38 -1.15
CA LYS A 141 14.78 -10.01 -2.12
C LYS A 141 13.72 -9.12 -1.51
N PHE A 142 13.28 -9.41 -0.28
CA PHE A 142 12.37 -8.54 0.46
C PHE A 142 12.97 -7.14 0.61
N GLU A 143 14.23 -7.06 1.03
CA GLU A 143 14.96 -5.80 1.20
C GLU A 143 15.16 -5.05 -0.14
N ALA A 144 15.37 -5.77 -1.24
CA ALA A 144 15.41 -5.15 -2.57
C ALA A 144 14.04 -4.60 -2.98
N PHE A 145 12.97 -5.36 -2.76
CA PHE A 145 11.60 -4.96 -3.10
C PHE A 145 11.14 -3.74 -2.29
N ILE A 146 11.30 -3.75 -0.95
CA ILE A 146 10.91 -2.63 -0.08
C ILE A 146 11.66 -1.33 -0.42
N ASN A 147 12.82 -1.44 -1.08
CA ASN A 147 13.61 -0.31 -1.56
C ASN A 147 13.32 0.07 -3.03
N ASN A 148 12.23 -0.42 -3.63
CA ASN A 148 11.81 -0.18 -5.01
C ASN A 148 12.86 -0.59 -6.06
N GLN A 149 13.62 -1.65 -5.80
CA GLN A 149 14.71 -2.06 -6.69
C GLN A 149 14.30 -3.15 -7.68
N VAL A 150 13.47 -4.12 -7.27
CA VAL A 150 13.10 -5.25 -8.14
C VAL A 150 11.77 -5.89 -7.72
N CYS A 151 11.03 -6.51 -8.65
CA CYS A 151 9.87 -7.37 -8.39
C CYS A 151 10.29 -8.84 -8.20
N PHE A 152 9.52 -9.65 -7.45
CA PHE A 152 9.88 -11.06 -7.21
C PHE A 152 9.69 -11.93 -8.45
N CYS A 153 8.67 -11.66 -9.26
CA CYS A 153 8.38 -12.38 -10.49
C CYS A 153 9.45 -12.23 -11.58
N ASP A 154 10.31 -11.21 -11.49
CA ASP A 154 11.49 -11.06 -12.35
C ASP A 154 12.53 -12.16 -12.07
N TYR A 155 12.40 -12.86 -10.95
CA TYR A 155 13.27 -13.95 -10.55
C TYR A 155 12.52 -15.27 -10.53
N SER A 156 13.03 -16.23 -11.30
CA SER A 156 12.52 -17.61 -11.27
C SER A 156 12.68 -18.17 -9.85
N ILE A 157 11.56 -18.45 -9.17
CA ILE A 157 11.58 -19.29 -7.97
C ILE A 157 12.01 -20.68 -8.44
N PRO A 158 13.16 -21.22 -7.98
CA PRO A 158 13.59 -22.54 -8.40
C PRO A 158 12.50 -23.56 -8.00
N PRO A 159 12.17 -24.53 -8.88
CA PRO A 159 11.19 -25.54 -8.53
C PRO A 159 11.66 -26.32 -7.31
N LYS A 160 10.73 -26.61 -6.40
CA LYS A 160 10.97 -27.47 -5.23
C LYS A 160 11.57 -28.80 -5.73
N GLY A 161 12.77 -29.13 -5.25
CA GLY A 161 13.42 -30.42 -5.47
C GLY A 161 12.74 -31.55 -4.73
#